data_AF-A0A819VVN6-F1
#
_entry.id   AF-A0A819VVN6-F1
#
_cell.length_a   1.000
_cell.length_b   1.000
_cell.length_c   1.000
_cell.angle_alpha   90.00
_cell.angle_beta   90.00
_cell.angle_gamma   90.00
#
_symmetry.space_group_name_H-M   'P 1'
#
loop_
_entity.id
_entity.type
_entity.pdbx_description
1 polymer ?
#
loop_
_entity_poly.entity_id
_entity_poly.type
_entity_poly.pdbx_seq_one_letter_code
_entity_poly.pdbx_strand_id
1 'polypeptide(L)'
;MLVGERHWQPFSSRLSGIRPGVIIGNATSIPGNATSIPGNATSIPGNATSIPGNATSIPGYAPSIPGNSSSIPGDAPSIPGDAPSIPGDAPSIPDDAPSIPSDAPSIPGDALSIPGDAPSVPDDVPSILGDAPSIPANARWAQNGVTVAGGHGWGNATNQLHWPVGLFVDDDQTIVIADYLNNRIIQWKMGDTKGQVVAGDNGPGRRLDQLKYPTDVLIDKESDSLIICDPGDRRVVRWSRRSGTTQGEILIDNIDPSGLAMDDQRYLYISDYKKHEVRRYPIGDKNGTLVAGGNGKGDGLNQLNWPTYIFVDQQQTVYVSDNHNHRVMKWNKGAKKGVVVAGGQGYGNPLTQLKYPEGLFVDTSGTIYVAEWGNHRVMRWPKGAKQGTVIVGGNGKGEGANQFNCPGGLSFDRQGNLYVVDWNNNRVQRFSMKTTDQRDAMILMTKRKRKEMNY
;
A
#
# COMPACT_ATOMS: atom_id res chain seq x y z
N MET A 1 -25.59 33.23 -66.67
CA MET A 1 -24.91 33.88 -65.53
C MET A 1 -25.90 33.92 -64.38
N LEU A 2 -25.40 33.80 -63.15
CA LEU A 2 -26.08 33.96 -61.86
C LEU A 2 -26.67 32.69 -61.21
N VAL A 3 -26.09 32.46 -60.03
CA VAL A 3 -26.36 31.48 -59.00
C VAL A 3 -27.80 31.66 -58.51
N GLY A 4 -28.59 30.59 -58.59
CA GLY A 4 -29.97 30.57 -58.15
C GLY A 4 -30.09 30.21 -56.68
N GLU A 5 -30.66 31.12 -55.90
CA GLU A 5 -31.55 30.75 -54.80
C GLU A 5 -32.65 29.84 -55.36
N ARG A 6 -32.93 28.72 -54.68
CA ARG A 6 -34.22 28.04 -54.85
C ARG A 6 -34.87 27.81 -53.50
N HIS A 7 -35.88 28.65 -53.28
CA HIS A 7 -36.97 28.45 -52.36
C HIS A 7 -37.60 27.07 -52.51
N TRP A 8 -37.99 26.55 -51.36
CA TRP A 8 -38.82 25.38 -51.12
C TRP A 8 -40.08 25.34 -51.96
N GLN A 9 -40.40 24.16 -52.49
CA GLN A 9 -41.78 23.66 -52.49
C GLN A 9 -41.83 22.17 -52.13
N PRO A 10 -42.92 21.72 -51.47
CA PRO A 10 -42.98 20.45 -50.76
C PRO A 10 -43.56 19.34 -51.64
N PHE A 11 -43.01 18.13 -51.55
CA PHE A 11 -43.73 16.92 -51.94
C PHE A 11 -43.85 15.98 -50.74
N SER A 12 -45.10 15.83 -50.32
CA SER A 12 -45.62 14.77 -49.47
C SER A 12 -45.55 13.43 -50.22
N SER A 13 -44.98 12.40 -49.58
CA SER A 13 -45.61 11.07 -49.58
C SER A 13 -44.95 10.12 -48.57
N ARG A 14 -45.80 9.63 -47.66
CA ARG A 14 -45.72 8.34 -46.96
C ARG A 14 -44.45 8.05 -46.14
N LEU A 15 -44.54 8.36 -44.84
CA LEU A 15 -44.26 7.42 -43.75
C LEU A 15 -45.00 7.94 -42.51
N SER A 16 -45.99 7.18 -42.07
CA SER A 16 -46.70 7.39 -40.81
C SER A 16 -45.74 7.20 -39.63
N GLY A 17 -45.57 8.21 -38.77
CA GLY A 17 -45.13 7.98 -37.38
C GLY A 17 -43.98 8.84 -36.80
N ILE A 18 -43.75 10.08 -37.23
CA ILE A 18 -42.74 10.94 -36.56
C ILE A 18 -43.41 11.80 -35.47
N ARG A 19 -42.97 11.62 -34.21
CA ARG A 19 -43.34 12.47 -33.07
C ARG A 19 -42.60 13.82 -33.15
N PRO A 20 -43.17 14.95 -32.66
CA PRO A 20 -42.42 16.19 -32.52
C PRO A 20 -41.22 15.98 -31.57
N GLY A 21 -40.01 16.37 -31.97
CA GLY A 21 -38.82 16.38 -31.11
C GLY A 21 -37.74 15.34 -31.41
N VAL A 22 -37.91 14.49 -32.43
CA VAL A 22 -36.90 13.50 -32.85
C VAL A 22 -36.33 13.86 -34.22
N ILE A 23 -35.02 14.06 -34.31
CA ILE A 23 -34.31 14.31 -35.58
C ILE A 23 -33.49 13.08 -35.93
N ILE A 24 -33.83 12.41 -37.03
CA ILE A 24 -33.17 11.17 -37.48
C ILE A 24 -32.31 11.49 -38.71
N GLY A 25 -30.99 11.26 -38.62
CA GLY A 25 -30.04 11.44 -39.72
C GLY A 25 -28.76 12.21 -39.35
N ASN A 26 -27.75 12.16 -40.22
CA ASN A 26 -26.51 12.92 -40.04
C ASN A 26 -26.73 14.39 -40.43
N ALA A 27 -26.35 15.32 -39.55
CA ALA A 27 -26.54 16.76 -39.77
C ALA A 27 -25.31 17.58 -39.35
N THR A 28 -24.96 18.61 -40.11
CA THR A 28 -23.85 19.52 -39.78
C THR A 28 -24.17 20.42 -38.57
N SER A 29 -25.43 20.85 -38.40
CA SER A 29 -25.87 21.62 -37.24
C SER A 29 -27.36 21.42 -36.95
N ILE A 30 -27.74 21.22 -35.68
CA ILE A 30 -29.14 21.12 -35.25
C ILE A 30 -29.48 22.28 -34.29
N PRO A 31 -30.09 23.37 -34.77
CA PRO A 31 -30.55 24.46 -33.90
C PRO A 31 -31.89 24.13 -33.24
N GLY A 32 -31.96 24.21 -31.90
CA GLY A 32 -33.19 24.06 -31.10
C GLY A 32 -33.12 22.94 -30.05
N ASN A 33 -34.16 22.84 -29.20
CA ASN A 33 -34.28 21.77 -28.20
C ASN A 33 -34.85 20.50 -28.83
N ALA A 34 -34.20 19.36 -28.62
CA ALA A 34 -34.64 18.07 -29.15
C ALA A 34 -34.68 16.99 -28.05
N THR A 35 -35.67 16.11 -28.09
CA THR A 35 -35.79 15.03 -27.10
C THR A 35 -34.89 13.84 -27.42
N SER A 36 -34.60 13.57 -28.69
CA SER A 36 -33.57 12.61 -29.11
C SER A 36 -33.03 12.85 -30.53
N ILE A 37 -31.74 12.54 -30.75
CA ILE A 37 -31.07 12.69 -32.05
C ILE A 37 -30.31 11.40 -32.40
N PRO A 38 -30.94 10.39 -33.02
CA PRO A 38 -30.24 9.21 -33.50
C PRO A 38 -29.46 9.55 -34.79
N GLY A 39 -28.16 9.85 -34.66
CA GLY A 39 -27.27 10.18 -35.79
C GLY A 39 -25.95 10.85 -35.35
N ASN A 40 -25.04 11.09 -36.30
CA ASN A 40 -23.82 11.87 -36.05
C ASN A 40 -24.06 13.35 -36.33
N ALA A 41 -23.61 14.23 -35.44
CA ALA A 41 -23.72 15.69 -35.60
C ALA A 41 -22.42 16.40 -35.24
N THR A 42 -22.05 17.41 -36.03
CA THR A 42 -20.82 18.19 -35.78
C THR A 42 -21.04 19.22 -34.68
N SER A 43 -22.21 19.87 -34.60
CA SER A 43 -22.56 20.78 -33.50
C SER A 43 -24.07 20.81 -33.19
N ILE A 44 -24.42 20.90 -31.89
CA ILE A 44 -25.80 21.00 -31.40
C ILE A 44 -25.89 22.18 -30.41
N PRO A 45 -26.27 23.39 -30.84
CA PRO A 45 -26.31 24.57 -29.96
C PRO A 45 -27.58 24.68 -29.07
N GLY A 46 -28.18 23.57 -28.61
CA GLY A 46 -29.41 23.58 -27.79
C GLY A 46 -29.57 22.35 -26.89
N ASN A 47 -30.50 22.35 -25.93
CA ASN A 47 -30.58 21.28 -24.91
C ASN A 47 -31.12 19.96 -25.48
N ALA A 48 -30.51 18.83 -25.10
CA ALA A 48 -30.94 17.50 -25.50
C ALA A 48 -30.94 16.50 -24.33
N THR A 49 -32.00 15.71 -24.21
CA THR A 49 -32.15 14.71 -23.14
C THR A 49 -31.40 13.40 -23.42
N SER A 50 -31.21 13.03 -24.68
CA SER A 50 -30.39 11.88 -25.07
C SER A 50 -29.85 12.01 -26.49
N ILE A 51 -28.56 11.71 -26.68
CA ILE A 51 -27.90 11.67 -27.99
C ILE A 51 -27.31 10.26 -28.11
N PRO A 52 -27.75 9.38 -29.03
CA PRO A 52 -27.19 8.02 -29.14
C PRO A 52 -25.98 7.88 -30.09
N GLY A 53 -25.39 8.98 -30.58
CA GLY A 53 -24.30 8.98 -31.59
C GLY A 53 -23.06 9.79 -31.19
N ASN A 54 -22.09 9.89 -32.10
CA ASN A 54 -20.84 10.64 -31.86
C ASN A 54 -21.04 12.14 -32.14
N ALA A 55 -20.52 13.01 -31.27
CA ALA A 55 -20.57 14.47 -31.42
C ALA A 55 -19.24 15.14 -31.06
N THR A 56 -18.86 16.15 -31.83
CA THR A 56 -17.60 16.89 -31.62
C THR A 56 -17.74 17.98 -30.54
N SER A 57 -18.94 18.55 -30.39
CA SER A 57 -19.28 19.53 -29.35
C SER A 57 -20.74 19.35 -28.89
N ILE A 58 -20.97 19.25 -27.58
CA ILE A 58 -22.27 18.96 -26.93
C ILE A 58 -22.76 20.21 -26.14
N PRO A 59 -24.07 20.37 -25.83
CA PRO A 59 -24.61 21.57 -25.20
C PRO A 59 -24.26 21.70 -23.71
N GLY A 60 -24.56 22.88 -23.14
CA GLY A 60 -24.34 23.26 -21.74
C GLY A 60 -25.04 22.41 -20.67
N TYR A 61 -25.99 21.54 -21.04
CA TYR A 61 -26.60 20.56 -20.12
C TYR A 61 -27.11 19.34 -20.91
N ALA A 62 -26.53 18.17 -20.63
CA ALA A 62 -26.96 16.89 -21.21
C ALA A 62 -26.82 15.77 -20.16
N PRO A 63 -27.94 15.17 -19.70
CA PRO A 63 -27.90 14.16 -18.62
C PRO A 63 -27.39 12.79 -19.06
N SER A 64 -27.25 12.52 -20.37
CA SER A 64 -26.68 11.27 -20.88
C SER A 64 -25.98 11.49 -22.25
N ILE A 65 -24.69 11.15 -22.32
CA ILE A 65 -23.82 11.32 -23.51
C ILE A 65 -23.15 9.96 -23.83
N PRO A 66 -23.01 9.53 -25.11
CA PRO A 66 -22.30 8.29 -25.47
C PRO A 66 -20.79 8.46 -25.59
N GLY A 67 -20.12 7.30 -25.49
CA GLY A 67 -18.72 7.18 -25.16
C GLY A 67 -17.73 7.42 -26.28
N ASN A 68 -17.70 8.64 -26.84
CA ASN A 68 -16.51 9.29 -27.41
C ASN A 68 -16.86 10.74 -27.83
N SER A 69 -16.42 11.74 -27.05
CA SER A 69 -16.61 13.15 -27.36
C SER A 69 -15.32 13.96 -27.13
N SER A 70 -15.03 14.89 -28.03
CA SER A 70 -13.76 15.63 -28.03
C SER A 70 -13.72 16.77 -27.01
N SER A 71 -14.89 17.32 -26.69
CA SER A 71 -15.05 18.42 -25.74
C SER A 71 -16.51 18.50 -25.28
N ILE A 72 -16.72 18.54 -23.96
CA ILE A 72 -18.03 18.76 -23.33
C ILE A 72 -17.95 20.08 -22.56
N PRO A 73 -18.63 21.15 -23.00
CA PRO A 73 -18.81 22.36 -22.20
C PRO A 73 -20.17 22.29 -21.47
N GLY A 74 -20.16 22.27 -20.13
CA GLY A 74 -21.36 22.38 -19.30
C GLY A 74 -21.48 21.34 -18.18
N ASP A 75 -22.56 21.42 -17.42
CA ASP A 75 -22.80 20.58 -16.24
C ASP A 75 -23.31 19.19 -16.68
N ALA A 76 -22.53 18.14 -16.39
CA ALA A 76 -22.86 16.76 -16.73
C ALA A 76 -22.72 15.85 -15.49
N PRO A 77 -23.80 15.15 -15.05
CA PRO A 77 -23.75 14.28 -13.86
C PRO A 77 -22.85 13.05 -14.01
N SER A 78 -22.64 12.60 -15.25
CA SER A 78 -21.82 11.42 -15.57
C SER A 78 -21.30 11.51 -16.99
N ILE A 79 -19.99 11.32 -17.18
CA ILE A 79 -19.33 11.30 -18.49
C ILE A 79 -18.82 9.89 -18.73
N PRO A 80 -19.32 9.16 -19.75
CA PRO A 80 -18.76 7.86 -20.15
C PRO A 80 -17.74 8.02 -21.29
N GLY A 81 -16.62 7.29 -21.23
CA GLY A 81 -15.63 7.15 -22.33
C GLY A 81 -14.43 8.11 -22.28
N ASP A 82 -13.57 8.00 -23.30
CA ASP A 82 -12.30 8.71 -23.42
C ASP A 82 -12.51 10.21 -23.75
N ALA A 83 -12.76 11.03 -22.73
CA ALA A 83 -12.87 12.48 -22.87
C ALA A 83 -11.57 13.17 -22.36
N PRO A 84 -10.81 13.88 -23.22
CA PRO A 84 -9.54 14.47 -22.81
C PRO A 84 -9.66 15.69 -21.89
N SER A 85 -10.85 16.28 -21.75
CA SER A 85 -11.12 17.45 -20.91
C SER A 85 -12.51 17.36 -20.28
N ILE A 86 -12.60 17.52 -18.96
CA ILE A 86 -13.81 17.31 -18.16
C ILE A 86 -14.28 18.65 -17.52
N PRO A 87 -15.59 18.94 -17.45
CA PRO A 87 -16.13 20.16 -16.83
C PRO A 87 -15.95 20.21 -15.31
N GLY A 88 -15.95 21.43 -14.77
CA GLY A 88 -15.72 21.74 -13.34
C GLY A 88 -16.61 20.99 -12.34
N ASP A 89 -17.86 20.73 -12.68
CA ASP A 89 -18.89 20.27 -11.74
C ASP A 89 -19.33 18.81 -11.95
N ALA A 90 -18.49 17.96 -12.56
CA ALA A 90 -18.81 16.55 -12.83
C ALA A 90 -18.58 15.66 -11.59
N PRO A 91 -19.62 14.98 -11.03
CA PRO A 91 -19.48 14.12 -9.85
C PRO A 91 -18.84 12.76 -10.10
N SER A 92 -18.78 12.31 -11.36
CA SER A 92 -18.22 11.01 -11.75
C SER A 92 -17.37 11.16 -13.00
N ILE A 93 -16.10 10.75 -12.88
CA ILE A 93 -15.04 10.95 -13.86
C ILE A 93 -14.54 9.59 -14.38
N PRO A 94 -14.35 9.40 -15.70
CA PRO A 94 -13.73 8.20 -16.27
C PRO A 94 -12.32 7.91 -15.75
N ASP A 95 -11.99 6.62 -15.63
CA ASP A 95 -10.68 6.16 -15.12
C ASP A 95 -9.48 6.68 -15.94
N ASP A 96 -9.66 6.87 -17.26
CA ASP A 96 -8.59 7.24 -18.19
C ASP A 96 -8.49 8.76 -18.48
N ALA A 97 -9.06 9.61 -17.63
CA ALA A 97 -9.10 11.06 -17.85
C ALA A 97 -7.70 11.72 -17.62
N PRO A 98 -7.11 12.41 -18.61
CA PRO A 98 -5.77 12.99 -18.48
C PRO A 98 -5.73 14.29 -17.65
N SER A 99 -6.87 14.95 -17.44
CA SER A 99 -6.98 16.17 -16.63
C SER A 99 -8.29 16.22 -15.86
N ILE A 100 -8.22 16.60 -14.58
CA ILE A 100 -9.37 16.61 -13.65
C ILE A 100 -9.55 18.03 -13.08
N PRO A 101 -10.79 18.54 -12.97
CA PRO A 101 -11.05 19.83 -12.34
C PRO A 101 -10.81 19.84 -10.82
N SER A 102 -10.56 21.02 -10.26
CA SER A 102 -10.22 21.19 -8.83
C SER A 102 -11.29 20.71 -7.85
N ASP A 103 -12.55 20.65 -8.28
CA ASP A 103 -13.71 20.50 -7.40
C ASP A 103 -14.37 19.10 -7.52
N ALA A 104 -13.67 18.15 -8.16
CA ALA A 104 -14.17 16.79 -8.37
C ALA A 104 -14.20 15.95 -7.05
N PRO A 105 -15.32 15.28 -6.71
CA PRO A 105 -15.44 14.50 -5.47
C PRO A 105 -14.74 13.14 -5.50
N SER A 106 -14.25 12.69 -6.66
CA SER A 106 -13.48 11.44 -6.81
C SER A 106 -12.39 11.59 -7.90
N ILE A 107 -11.19 11.09 -7.62
CA ILE A 107 -10.02 11.17 -8.49
C ILE A 107 -9.62 9.75 -8.93
N PRO A 108 -9.74 9.40 -10.22
CA PRO A 108 -9.24 8.12 -10.72
C PRO A 108 -7.71 8.00 -10.73
N GLY A 109 -7.23 6.76 -10.62
CA GLY A 109 -5.84 6.41 -10.31
C GLY A 109 -4.77 6.80 -11.35
N ASP A 110 -5.17 7.11 -12.59
CA ASP A 110 -4.25 7.34 -13.72
C ASP A 110 -4.19 8.81 -14.21
N ALA A 111 -4.76 9.77 -13.46
CA ALA A 111 -4.80 11.17 -13.87
C ALA A 111 -3.41 11.85 -13.86
N LEU A 112 -3.06 12.54 -14.96
CA LEU A 112 -1.73 13.12 -15.18
C LEU A 112 -1.55 14.55 -14.65
N SER A 113 -2.63 15.29 -14.37
CA SER A 113 -2.55 16.67 -13.84
C SER A 113 -3.88 17.19 -13.26
N ILE A 114 -3.78 18.01 -12.21
CA ILE A 114 -4.89 18.78 -11.60
C ILE A 114 -4.53 20.27 -11.70
N PRO A 115 -5.34 21.14 -12.35
CA PRO A 115 -5.09 22.57 -12.40
C PRO A 115 -5.72 23.29 -11.19
N GLY A 116 -4.91 23.98 -10.38
CA GLY A 116 -5.36 24.96 -9.37
C GLY A 116 -5.04 24.61 -7.91
N ASP A 117 -5.10 25.64 -7.06
CA ASP A 117 -4.80 25.62 -5.62
C ASP A 117 -5.80 24.74 -4.83
N ALA A 118 -5.64 23.42 -4.86
CA ALA A 118 -6.41 22.51 -4.00
C ALA A 118 -5.78 22.44 -2.60
N PRO A 119 -6.47 22.88 -1.52
CA PRO A 119 -6.01 22.66 -0.17
C PRO A 119 -6.38 21.23 0.23
N SER A 120 -5.37 20.42 0.57
CA SER A 120 -5.48 19.10 1.21
C SER A 120 -6.28 18.02 0.47
N VAL A 121 -5.59 16.95 0.09
CA VAL A 121 -6.21 15.63 -0.15
C VAL A 121 -6.98 15.24 1.12
N PRO A 122 -8.28 14.88 1.07
CA PRO A 122 -9.02 14.47 2.25
C PRO A 122 -8.41 13.21 2.89
N ASP A 123 -8.18 13.26 4.20
CA ASP A 123 -7.60 12.20 5.04
C ASP A 123 -8.51 10.95 5.21
N ASP A 124 -9.62 10.85 4.48
CA ASP A 124 -10.70 9.88 4.71
C ASP A 124 -10.83 8.78 3.63
N VAL A 125 -9.77 8.49 2.87
CA VAL A 125 -9.76 7.28 2.02
C VAL A 125 -9.52 6.05 2.92
N PRO A 126 -10.45 5.08 2.99
CA PRO A 126 -10.22 3.83 3.69
C PRO A 126 -9.00 3.14 3.09
N SER A 127 -8.03 2.83 3.95
CA SER A 127 -6.73 2.27 3.59
C SER A 127 -6.84 1.02 2.73
N ILE A 128 -6.34 1.12 1.49
CA ILE A 128 -5.95 -0.05 0.72
C ILE A 128 -4.66 -0.61 1.34
N LEU A 129 -4.56 -1.93 1.40
CA LEU A 129 -3.32 -2.59 1.74
C LEU A 129 -2.20 -2.17 0.79
N GLY A 130 -1.17 -1.48 1.30
CA GLY A 130 0.05 -1.25 0.53
C GLY A 130 0.53 0.19 0.41
N ASP A 131 -0.15 1.18 0.97
CA ASP A 131 0.40 2.55 1.03
C ASP A 131 1.46 2.64 2.13
N ALA A 132 2.64 2.10 1.83
CA ALA A 132 3.85 2.36 2.59
C ALA A 132 3.96 3.88 2.85
N PRO A 133 4.14 4.34 4.10
CA PRO A 133 4.34 5.76 4.37
C PRO A 133 5.41 6.36 3.45
N SER A 134 5.11 7.54 2.90
CA SER A 134 6.10 8.35 2.20
C SER A 134 7.09 8.91 3.23
N ILE A 135 8.23 8.24 3.38
CA ILE A 135 9.31 8.68 4.27
C ILE A 135 10.20 9.68 3.50
N PRO A 136 10.37 10.92 3.99
CA PRO A 136 11.25 11.89 3.33
C PRO A 136 12.69 11.38 3.23
N ALA A 137 13.36 11.63 2.10
CA ALA A 137 14.74 11.16 1.89
C ALA A 137 15.74 11.68 2.97
N ASN A 138 15.48 12.86 3.53
CA ASN A 138 16.26 13.46 4.61
C ASN A 138 15.79 13.03 6.01
N ALA A 139 14.77 12.18 6.14
CA ALA A 139 14.23 11.73 7.41
C ALA A 139 15.35 11.16 8.32
N ARG A 140 15.23 11.48 9.60
CA ARG A 140 16.09 10.98 10.67
C ARG A 140 15.19 10.54 11.81
N TRP A 141 15.67 9.59 12.60
CA TRP A 141 14.94 9.11 13.76
C TRP A 141 15.63 9.56 15.04
N ALA A 142 14.82 9.80 16.06
CA ALA A 142 15.31 10.00 17.41
C ALA A 142 16.21 8.82 17.81
N GLN A 143 17.26 9.09 18.58
CA GLN A 143 18.22 8.05 19.01
C GLN A 143 17.93 7.60 20.45
N ASN A 144 16.74 7.93 20.96
CA ASN A 144 16.19 7.56 22.25
C ASN A 144 14.89 6.79 22.00
N GLY A 145 15.03 5.53 21.60
CA GLY A 145 13.93 4.62 21.42
C GLY A 145 13.14 4.43 22.71
N VAL A 146 11.83 4.33 22.56
CA VAL A 146 10.89 4.13 23.66
C VAL A 146 10.32 2.72 23.53
N THR A 147 10.38 1.93 24.60
CA THR A 147 9.68 0.65 24.64
C THR A 147 8.17 0.89 24.60
N VAL A 148 7.49 0.33 23.61
CA VAL A 148 6.03 0.48 23.41
C VAL A 148 5.26 -0.82 23.62
N ALA A 149 5.95 -1.96 23.67
CA ALA A 149 5.40 -3.26 24.04
C ALA A 149 6.49 -4.14 24.65
N GLY A 150 6.11 -4.99 25.61
CA GLY A 150 7.04 -5.86 26.34
C GLY A 150 8.00 -5.08 27.27
N GLY A 151 9.23 -5.57 27.41
CA GLY A 151 10.27 -4.91 28.22
C GLY A 151 10.20 -5.15 29.73
N HIS A 152 9.33 -6.06 30.18
CA HIS A 152 9.21 -6.47 31.59
C HIS A 152 9.79 -7.86 31.84
N GLY A 153 10.94 -8.14 31.20
CA GLY A 153 11.52 -9.47 31.13
C GLY A 153 10.76 -10.40 30.17
N TRP A 154 11.28 -11.61 30.01
CA TRP A 154 10.61 -12.67 29.27
C TRP A 154 9.55 -13.36 30.14
N GLY A 155 8.45 -13.77 29.53
CA GLY A 155 7.35 -14.46 30.21
C GLY A 155 6.06 -14.41 29.40
N ASN A 156 4.97 -14.93 29.97
CA ASN A 156 3.66 -15.05 29.30
C ASN A 156 2.59 -14.09 29.86
N ALA A 157 2.93 -13.23 30.82
CA ALA A 157 2.00 -12.17 31.25
C ALA A 157 1.68 -11.23 30.08
N THR A 158 0.57 -10.49 30.17
CA THR A 158 0.14 -9.61 29.07
C THR A 158 1.00 -8.37 28.88
N ASN A 159 1.92 -8.04 29.80
CA ASN A 159 2.96 -7.03 29.63
C ASN A 159 4.34 -7.62 29.28
N GLN A 160 4.42 -8.94 29.06
CA GLN A 160 5.65 -9.65 28.74
C GLN A 160 5.55 -10.25 27.32
N LEU A 161 6.71 -10.34 26.66
CA LEU A 161 6.88 -11.03 25.40
C LEU A 161 7.94 -12.12 25.59
N HIS A 162 8.00 -13.08 24.68
CA HIS A 162 9.03 -14.12 24.66
C HIS A 162 9.48 -14.39 23.23
N TRP A 163 10.66 -13.84 22.89
CA TRP A 163 11.25 -13.90 21.56
C TRP A 163 10.32 -13.41 20.44
N PRO A 164 9.69 -12.22 20.58
CA PRO A 164 8.80 -11.70 19.54
C PRO A 164 9.55 -11.57 18.22
N VAL A 165 8.91 -11.88 17.08
CA VAL A 165 9.57 -11.90 15.76
C VAL A 165 9.00 -10.83 14.85
N GLY A 166 7.76 -11.00 14.40
CA GLY A 166 7.06 -10.09 13.49
C GLY A 166 6.10 -9.15 14.17
N LEU A 167 5.87 -8.03 13.50
CA LEU A 167 4.96 -7.01 13.96
C LEU A 167 4.26 -6.35 12.77
N PHE A 168 3.05 -5.87 13.02
CA PHE A 168 2.32 -4.98 12.13
C PHE A 168 1.86 -3.77 12.94
N VAL A 169 1.97 -2.58 12.36
CA VAL A 169 1.46 -1.34 12.95
C VAL A 169 0.28 -0.88 12.11
N ASP A 170 -0.90 -0.82 12.71
CA ASP A 170 -2.11 -0.32 12.07
C ASP A 170 -2.17 1.21 12.13
N ASP A 171 -3.09 1.80 11.37
CA ASP A 171 -3.21 3.25 11.18
C ASP A 171 -3.56 3.99 12.47
N ASP A 172 -4.26 3.32 13.38
CA ASP A 172 -4.59 3.82 14.71
C ASP A 172 -3.46 3.62 15.73
N GLN A 173 -2.27 3.26 15.26
CA GLN A 173 -1.08 2.94 16.05
C GLN A 173 -1.27 1.70 16.96
N THR A 174 -2.24 0.83 16.66
CA THR A 174 -2.29 -0.52 17.24
C THR A 174 -1.13 -1.35 16.70
N ILE A 175 -0.34 -1.92 17.62
CA ILE A 175 0.80 -2.79 17.31
C ILE A 175 0.35 -4.22 17.54
N VAL A 176 0.39 -5.05 16.50
CA VAL A 176 0.11 -6.48 16.58
C VAL A 176 1.42 -7.24 16.46
N ILE A 177 1.70 -8.15 17.39
CA ILE A 177 3.01 -8.80 17.53
C ILE A 177 2.86 -10.32 17.52
N ALA A 178 3.70 -10.99 16.73
CA ALA A 178 3.90 -12.42 16.79
C ALA A 178 4.84 -12.78 17.97
N ASP A 179 4.24 -13.23 19.06
CA ASP A 179 4.93 -13.58 20.30
C ASP A 179 5.33 -15.07 20.28
N TYR A 180 6.46 -15.32 19.62
CA TYR A 180 6.90 -16.63 19.11
C TYR A 180 6.83 -17.76 20.15
N LEU A 181 7.51 -17.63 21.30
CA LEU A 181 7.56 -18.73 22.27
C LEU A 181 6.29 -18.84 23.12
N ASN A 182 5.52 -17.78 23.22
CA ASN A 182 4.21 -17.81 23.89
C ASN A 182 3.11 -18.36 22.97
N ASN A 183 3.39 -18.61 21.69
CA ASN A 183 2.45 -19.21 20.73
C ASN A 183 1.15 -18.42 20.61
N ARG A 184 1.27 -17.10 20.54
CA ARG A 184 0.13 -16.18 20.49
C ARG A 184 0.42 -14.97 19.61
N ILE A 185 -0.65 -14.33 19.18
CA ILE A 185 -0.61 -12.96 18.68
C ILE A 185 -1.20 -12.06 19.75
N ILE A 186 -0.52 -10.96 20.04
CA ILE A 186 -0.91 -10.03 21.11
C ILE A 186 -0.81 -8.60 20.60
N GLN A 187 -1.82 -7.79 20.89
CA GLN A 187 -1.96 -6.41 20.44
C GLN A 187 -1.71 -5.42 21.58
N TRP A 188 -1.13 -4.26 21.27
CA TRP A 188 -0.99 -3.11 22.17
C TRP A 188 -1.49 -1.85 21.47
N LYS A 189 -2.18 -0.98 22.21
CA LYS A 189 -2.37 0.40 21.78
C LYS A 189 -1.32 1.30 22.41
N MET A 190 -1.05 2.42 21.75
CA MET A 190 -0.11 3.40 22.28
C MET A 190 -0.55 3.92 23.64
N GLY A 191 0.35 3.79 24.63
CA GLY A 191 0.09 4.17 26.02
C GLY A 191 -0.36 3.00 26.92
N ASP A 192 -0.70 1.85 26.34
CA ASP A 192 -1.06 0.67 27.13
C ASP A 192 0.15 0.11 27.89
N THR A 193 -0.09 -0.33 29.12
CA THR A 193 0.92 -1.03 29.94
C THR A 193 0.84 -2.55 29.80
N LYS A 194 -0.22 -3.07 29.18
CA LYS A 194 -0.50 -4.49 28.97
C LYS A 194 -1.17 -4.66 27.61
N GLY A 195 -0.80 -5.72 26.91
CA GLY A 195 -1.40 -6.11 25.66
C GLY A 195 -2.67 -6.93 25.86
N GLN A 196 -3.35 -7.18 24.75
CA GLN A 196 -4.51 -8.05 24.68
C GLN A 196 -4.22 -9.18 23.71
N VAL A 197 -4.37 -10.43 24.16
CA VAL A 197 -4.21 -11.58 23.28
C VAL A 197 -5.35 -11.59 22.27
N VAL A 198 -5.02 -11.70 20.98
CA VAL A 198 -5.98 -11.65 19.86
C VAL A 198 -6.02 -12.94 19.04
N ALA A 199 -5.03 -13.81 19.18
CA ALA A 199 -5.04 -15.16 18.60
C ALA A 199 -4.10 -16.10 19.37
N GLY A 200 -4.42 -17.38 19.40
CA GLY A 200 -3.62 -18.42 20.08
C GLY A 200 -3.80 -18.42 21.60
N ASP A 201 -2.70 -18.65 22.34
CA ASP A 201 -2.64 -18.71 23.82
C ASP A 201 -3.37 -19.91 24.48
N ASN A 202 -3.76 -20.92 23.68
CA ASN A 202 -4.32 -22.19 24.17
C ASN A 202 -3.31 -23.34 24.15
N GLY A 203 -2.02 -23.00 24.36
CA GLY A 203 -0.87 -23.89 24.21
C GLY A 203 -0.46 -24.11 22.75
N PRO A 204 0.75 -24.65 22.50
CA PRO A 204 1.23 -24.90 21.16
C PRO A 204 0.48 -26.05 20.49
N GLY A 205 0.05 -25.89 19.23
CA GLY A 205 -0.45 -27.01 18.44
C GLY A 205 -1.39 -26.68 17.30
N ARG A 206 -1.79 -27.73 16.58
CA ARG A 206 -2.49 -27.64 15.30
C ARG A 206 -4.01 -27.42 15.40
N ARG A 207 -4.58 -27.35 16.62
CA ARG A 207 -6.01 -27.01 16.74
C ARG A 207 -6.27 -25.61 16.19
N LEU A 208 -7.53 -25.31 15.86
CA LEU A 208 -7.90 -24.02 15.26
C LEU A 208 -7.86 -22.87 16.27
N ASP A 209 -7.89 -23.16 17.58
CA ASP A 209 -7.71 -22.22 18.68
C ASP A 209 -6.25 -22.09 19.14
N GLN A 210 -5.31 -22.74 18.45
CA GLN A 210 -3.89 -22.80 18.81
C GLN A 210 -3.00 -22.26 17.68
N LEU A 211 -1.81 -21.81 18.07
CA LEU A 211 -0.69 -21.48 17.18
C LEU A 211 0.54 -22.22 17.69
N LYS A 212 1.61 -22.26 16.90
CA LYS A 212 2.90 -22.81 17.31
C LYS A 212 4.04 -22.05 16.63
N TYR A 213 4.78 -21.29 17.43
CA TYR A 213 5.92 -20.50 16.98
C TYR A 213 5.59 -19.48 15.87
N PRO A 214 4.58 -18.62 16.04
CA PRO A 214 4.21 -17.66 15.00
C PRO A 214 5.37 -16.70 14.72
N THR A 215 5.68 -16.48 13.44
CA THR A 215 6.83 -15.65 13.04
C THR A 215 6.43 -14.29 12.48
N ASP A 216 5.24 -14.19 11.91
CA ASP A 216 4.78 -12.97 11.26
C ASP A 216 3.25 -12.86 11.27
N VAL A 217 2.76 -11.63 11.19
CA VAL A 217 1.34 -11.30 11.23
C VAL A 217 1.07 -10.03 10.44
N LEU A 218 -0.02 -9.99 9.68
CA LEU A 218 -0.56 -8.78 9.07
C LEU A 218 -2.07 -8.65 9.32
N ILE A 219 -2.59 -7.45 9.17
CA ILE A 219 -4.03 -7.18 9.22
C ILE A 219 -4.57 -7.10 7.78
N ASP A 220 -5.56 -7.95 7.49
CA ASP A 220 -6.43 -7.83 6.34
C ASP A 220 -7.65 -7.00 6.73
N LYS A 221 -7.63 -5.70 6.40
CA LYS A 221 -8.68 -4.74 6.76
C LYS A 221 -10.01 -5.04 6.08
N GLU A 222 -9.95 -5.53 4.86
CA GLU A 222 -11.13 -5.84 4.05
C GLU A 222 -11.94 -7.01 4.63
N SER A 223 -11.26 -8.01 5.22
CA SER A 223 -11.95 -9.11 5.92
C SER A 223 -12.04 -8.92 7.44
N ASP A 224 -11.48 -7.82 7.96
CA ASP A 224 -11.24 -7.58 9.39
C ASP A 224 -10.65 -8.80 10.11
N SER A 225 -9.50 -9.27 9.59
CA SER A 225 -8.84 -10.49 10.07
C SER A 225 -7.34 -10.31 10.21
N LEU A 226 -6.74 -11.09 11.11
CA LEU A 226 -5.30 -11.33 11.15
C LEU A 226 -4.95 -12.44 10.16
N ILE A 227 -3.85 -12.28 9.44
CA ILE A 227 -3.20 -13.35 8.67
C ILE A 227 -1.89 -13.66 9.35
N ILE A 228 -1.68 -14.93 9.73
CA ILE A 228 -0.61 -15.32 10.66
C ILE A 228 0.22 -16.45 10.05
N CYS A 229 1.54 -16.26 10.05
CA CYS A 229 2.50 -17.34 9.82
C CYS A 229 2.56 -18.23 11.06
N ASP A 230 2.23 -19.52 10.90
CA ASP A 230 2.25 -20.53 11.97
C ASP A 230 3.19 -21.70 11.57
N PRO A 231 4.52 -21.45 11.50
CA PRO A 231 5.46 -22.43 10.97
C PRO A 231 5.62 -23.67 11.83
N GLY A 232 5.37 -23.59 13.13
CA GLY A 232 5.41 -24.76 14.00
C GLY A 232 4.39 -25.83 13.61
N ASP A 233 3.29 -25.42 12.97
CA ASP A 233 2.26 -26.29 12.40
C ASP A 233 2.20 -26.25 10.86
N ARG A 234 3.23 -25.68 10.22
CA ARG A 234 3.44 -25.67 8.77
C ARG A 234 2.27 -25.08 7.97
N ARG A 235 1.74 -23.95 8.43
CA ARG A 235 0.53 -23.33 7.86
C ARG A 235 0.50 -21.82 7.97
N VAL A 236 -0.36 -21.20 7.18
CA VAL A 236 -0.83 -19.81 7.37
C VAL A 236 -2.30 -19.86 7.72
N VAL A 237 -2.67 -19.12 8.77
CA VAL A 237 -4.06 -19.07 9.28
C VAL A 237 -4.63 -17.67 9.19
N ARG A 238 -5.94 -17.58 8.95
CA ARG A 238 -6.75 -16.38 9.10
C ARG A 238 -7.46 -16.41 10.44
N TRP A 239 -7.42 -15.32 11.19
CA TRP A 239 -8.12 -15.20 12.47
C TRP A 239 -8.99 -13.94 12.46
N SER A 240 -10.32 -14.10 12.51
CA SER A 240 -11.24 -12.96 12.49
C SER A 240 -11.07 -12.10 13.75
N ARG A 241 -11.04 -10.78 13.59
CA ARG A 241 -10.97 -9.80 14.69
C ARG A 241 -12.34 -9.45 15.26
N ARG A 242 -13.42 -9.97 14.64
CA ARG A 242 -14.79 -9.76 15.11
C ARG A 242 -15.01 -10.42 16.46
N SER A 243 -15.78 -9.75 17.31
CA SER A 243 -16.08 -10.21 18.68
C SER A 243 -16.63 -11.64 18.70
N GLY A 244 -16.12 -12.47 19.63
CA GLY A 244 -16.57 -13.84 19.82
C GLY A 244 -15.85 -14.90 18.96
N THR A 245 -14.93 -14.48 18.08
CA THR A 245 -14.07 -15.40 17.33
C THR A 245 -13.00 -15.99 18.26
N THR A 246 -12.95 -17.31 18.40
CA THR A 246 -11.95 -18.02 19.23
C THR A 246 -11.10 -19.01 18.44
N GLN A 247 -11.35 -19.15 17.15
CA GLN A 247 -10.69 -20.11 16.26
C GLN A 247 -10.29 -19.43 14.95
N GLY A 248 -9.13 -19.79 14.43
CA GLY A 248 -8.67 -19.44 13.09
C GLY A 248 -9.14 -20.44 12.02
N GLU A 249 -8.88 -20.07 10.78
CA GLU A 249 -9.11 -20.87 9.58
C GLU A 249 -7.79 -21.09 8.84
N ILE A 250 -7.55 -22.31 8.36
CA ILE A 250 -6.34 -22.62 7.61
C ILE A 250 -6.46 -22.09 6.18
N LEU A 251 -5.65 -21.08 5.85
CA LEU A 251 -5.57 -20.55 4.50
C LEU A 251 -4.68 -21.40 3.62
N ILE A 252 -3.48 -21.73 4.07
CA ILE A 252 -2.50 -22.53 3.33
C ILE A 252 -1.84 -23.51 4.30
N ASP A 253 -1.60 -24.74 3.89
CA ASP A 253 -0.90 -25.76 4.70
C ASP A 253 0.26 -26.42 3.94
N ASN A 254 1.00 -27.27 4.64
CA ASN A 254 2.16 -27.98 4.12
C ASN A 254 3.24 -27.07 3.50
N ILE A 255 3.44 -25.94 4.17
CA ILE A 255 4.47 -24.95 3.86
C ILE A 255 5.30 -24.69 5.11
N ASP A 256 6.52 -24.19 4.95
CA ASP A 256 7.34 -23.70 6.08
C ASP A 256 7.38 -22.17 6.02
N PRO A 257 6.28 -21.47 6.38
CA PRO A 257 6.15 -20.04 6.19
C PRO A 257 7.08 -19.28 7.14
N SER A 258 7.57 -18.12 6.72
CA SER A 258 8.41 -17.27 7.58
C SER A 258 7.96 -15.81 7.60
N GLY A 259 7.53 -15.27 6.46
CA GLY A 259 7.03 -13.90 6.33
C GLY A 259 5.82 -13.80 5.41
N LEU A 260 5.06 -12.74 5.61
CA LEU A 260 3.82 -12.42 4.90
C LEU A 260 3.91 -11.02 4.26
N ALA A 261 3.23 -10.86 3.13
CA ALA A 261 2.85 -9.57 2.60
C ALA A 261 1.53 -9.73 1.86
N MET A 262 0.77 -8.67 1.72
CA MET A 262 -0.43 -8.68 0.90
C MET A 262 -0.52 -7.36 0.14
N ASP A 263 -0.82 -7.46 -1.16
CA ASP A 263 -0.95 -6.28 -2.02
C ASP A 263 -2.38 -5.71 -2.00
N ASP A 264 -2.56 -4.59 -2.71
CA ASP A 264 -3.82 -3.87 -2.89
C ASP A 264 -4.91 -4.72 -3.56
N GLN A 265 -4.50 -5.63 -4.45
CA GLN A 265 -5.35 -6.63 -5.09
C GLN A 265 -5.67 -7.83 -4.18
N ARG A 266 -5.21 -7.78 -2.92
CA ARG A 266 -5.36 -8.81 -1.89
C ARG A 266 -4.76 -10.17 -2.26
N TYR A 267 -3.73 -10.18 -3.08
CA TYR A 267 -2.89 -11.37 -3.23
C TYR A 267 -2.03 -11.53 -1.98
N LEU A 268 -2.10 -12.71 -1.36
CA LEU A 268 -1.24 -13.07 -0.23
C LEU A 268 0.09 -13.59 -0.75
N TYR A 269 1.20 -13.03 -0.29
CA TYR A 269 2.54 -13.49 -0.57
C TYR A 269 3.08 -14.18 0.67
N ILE A 270 3.77 -15.31 0.48
CA ILE A 270 4.32 -16.11 1.57
C ILE A 270 5.72 -16.57 1.17
N SER A 271 6.71 -16.34 2.04
CA SER A 271 8.04 -16.94 1.95
C SER A 271 8.07 -18.31 2.62
N ASP A 272 8.43 -19.35 1.87
CA ASP A 272 8.67 -20.70 2.39
C ASP A 272 10.18 -20.89 2.57
N TYR A 273 10.63 -20.91 3.82
CA TYR A 273 12.06 -20.84 4.11
C TYR A 273 12.80 -22.14 3.78
N LYS A 274 12.10 -23.29 3.81
CA LYS A 274 12.70 -24.60 3.46
C LYS A 274 12.68 -24.86 1.96
N LYS A 275 11.67 -24.39 1.25
CA LYS A 275 11.61 -24.47 -0.23
C LYS A 275 12.44 -23.37 -0.90
N HIS A 276 12.90 -22.37 -0.14
CA HIS A 276 13.71 -21.26 -0.64
C HIS A 276 12.99 -20.49 -1.77
N GLU A 277 11.73 -20.17 -1.53
CA GLU A 277 10.86 -19.53 -2.51
C GLU A 277 9.88 -18.56 -1.87
N VAL A 278 9.32 -17.68 -2.69
CA VAL A 278 8.16 -16.86 -2.35
C VAL A 278 7.06 -17.17 -3.35
N ARG A 279 5.85 -17.42 -2.85
CA ARG A 279 4.66 -17.68 -3.66
C ARG A 279 3.60 -16.61 -3.41
N ARG A 280 2.86 -16.28 -4.47
CA ARG A 280 1.69 -15.39 -4.46
C ARG A 280 0.41 -16.21 -4.60
N TYR A 281 -0.56 -15.95 -3.74
CA TYR A 281 -1.83 -16.67 -3.64
C TYR A 281 -2.99 -15.69 -3.84
N PRO A 282 -3.78 -15.85 -4.92
CA PRO A 282 -5.14 -15.29 -4.98
C PRO A 282 -5.96 -15.72 -3.76
N ILE A 283 -6.90 -14.89 -3.31
CA ILE A 283 -7.84 -15.28 -2.26
C ILE A 283 -8.51 -16.61 -2.64
N GLY A 284 -8.43 -17.58 -1.73
CA GLY A 284 -9.01 -18.92 -1.91
C GLY A 284 -8.13 -19.92 -2.67
N ASP A 285 -7.06 -19.47 -3.34
CA ASP A 285 -6.09 -20.39 -3.97
C ASP A 285 -5.21 -21.06 -2.90
N LYS A 286 -4.91 -22.34 -3.12
CA LYS A 286 -4.07 -23.17 -2.24
C LYS A 286 -2.69 -23.48 -2.82
N ASN A 287 -2.49 -23.29 -4.13
CA ASN A 287 -1.25 -23.70 -4.80
C ASN A 287 -0.26 -22.53 -4.94
N GLY A 288 -0.79 -21.34 -5.24
CA GLY A 288 0.02 -20.14 -5.44
C GLY A 288 0.91 -20.20 -6.67
N THR A 289 1.37 -19.03 -7.10
CA THR A 289 2.31 -18.85 -8.21
C THR A 289 3.69 -18.51 -7.65
N LEU A 290 4.73 -19.19 -8.12
CA LEU A 290 6.13 -18.85 -7.78
C LEU A 290 6.49 -17.46 -8.31
N VAL A 291 6.93 -16.57 -7.43
CA VAL A 291 7.28 -15.17 -7.77
C VAL A 291 8.72 -14.78 -7.43
N ALA A 292 9.40 -15.52 -6.54
CA ALA A 292 10.83 -15.37 -6.28
C ALA A 292 11.46 -16.70 -5.82
N GLY A 293 12.74 -16.91 -6.15
CA GLY A 293 13.47 -18.14 -5.78
C GLY A 293 12.97 -19.40 -6.49
N GLY A 294 12.83 -20.50 -5.76
CA GLY A 294 12.27 -21.77 -6.24
C GLY A 294 13.23 -22.64 -7.09
N ASN A 295 14.50 -22.26 -7.19
CA ASN A 295 15.54 -23.01 -7.92
C ASN A 295 16.56 -23.65 -6.95
N GLY A 296 16.08 -24.08 -5.78
CA GLY A 296 16.90 -24.63 -4.71
C GLY A 296 17.67 -23.59 -3.89
N LYS A 297 18.32 -24.06 -2.84
CA LYS A 297 19.20 -23.27 -1.97
C LYS A 297 20.42 -22.78 -2.75
N GLY A 298 20.67 -21.48 -2.76
CA GLY A 298 21.89 -20.92 -3.36
C GLY A 298 21.89 -19.41 -3.40
N ASP A 299 22.96 -18.83 -3.95
CA ASP A 299 23.19 -17.39 -4.07
C ASP A 299 23.04 -16.86 -5.50
N GLY A 300 22.65 -17.71 -6.46
CA GLY A 300 22.28 -17.30 -7.81
C GLY A 300 21.14 -16.27 -7.81
N LEU A 301 21.02 -15.48 -8.87
CA LEU A 301 19.98 -14.44 -8.97
C LEU A 301 18.56 -15.01 -9.10
N ASN A 302 18.40 -16.31 -9.35
CA ASN A 302 17.12 -17.03 -9.35
C ASN A 302 16.98 -17.96 -8.14
N GLN A 303 17.88 -17.87 -7.17
CA GLN A 303 17.89 -18.69 -5.95
C GLN A 303 17.75 -17.81 -4.72
N LEU A 304 17.25 -18.43 -3.65
CA LEU A 304 17.20 -17.85 -2.31
C LEU A 304 17.85 -18.86 -1.35
N ASN A 305 18.19 -18.39 -0.17
CA ASN A 305 18.71 -19.18 0.91
C ASN A 305 18.09 -18.68 2.22
N TRP A 306 17.13 -19.46 2.71
CA TRP A 306 16.38 -19.17 3.93
C TRP A 306 15.69 -17.79 3.88
N PRO A 307 14.81 -17.53 2.89
CA PRO A 307 14.09 -16.27 2.83
C PRO A 307 13.23 -16.09 4.09
N THR A 308 13.19 -14.89 4.66
CA THR A 308 12.41 -14.58 5.86
C THR A 308 11.30 -13.57 5.55
N TYR A 309 11.57 -12.26 5.64
CA TYR A 309 10.57 -11.23 5.35
C TYR A 309 10.41 -10.92 3.88
N ILE A 310 9.22 -10.44 3.56
CA ILE A 310 8.84 -10.00 2.24
C ILE A 310 8.14 -8.65 2.31
N PHE A 311 8.32 -7.84 1.27
CA PHE A 311 7.53 -6.65 1.01
C PHE A 311 7.10 -6.67 -0.46
N VAL A 312 5.91 -6.16 -0.74
CA VAL A 312 5.40 -6.05 -2.11
C VAL A 312 4.97 -4.61 -2.36
N ASP A 313 5.51 -4.00 -3.41
CA ASP A 313 5.09 -2.66 -3.83
C ASP A 313 3.84 -2.70 -4.73
N GLN A 314 3.24 -1.53 -5.01
CA GLN A 314 2.06 -1.38 -5.86
C GLN A 314 2.26 -1.91 -7.29
N GLN A 315 3.52 -2.08 -7.75
CA GLN A 315 3.82 -2.69 -9.05
C GLN A 315 3.96 -4.23 -8.97
N GLN A 316 3.58 -4.82 -7.83
CA GLN A 316 3.76 -6.24 -7.51
C GLN A 316 5.22 -6.68 -7.61
N THR A 317 6.15 -5.77 -7.31
CA THR A 317 7.55 -6.14 -7.13
C THR A 317 7.73 -6.76 -5.75
N VAL A 318 8.35 -7.94 -5.71
CA VAL A 318 8.63 -8.65 -4.47
C VAL A 318 10.05 -8.35 -4.00
N TYR A 319 10.19 -7.85 -2.78
CA TYR A 319 11.46 -7.71 -2.07
C TYR A 319 11.55 -8.79 -1.00
N VAL A 320 12.71 -9.43 -0.87
CA VAL A 320 12.90 -10.59 0.00
C VAL A 320 14.19 -10.43 0.80
N SER A 321 14.11 -10.60 2.11
CA SER A 321 15.28 -10.80 2.98
C SER A 321 15.84 -12.19 2.71
N ASP A 322 16.91 -12.25 1.93
CA ASP A 322 17.63 -13.48 1.60
C ASP A 322 18.66 -13.76 2.69
N ASN A 323 18.14 -14.12 3.87
CA ASN A 323 18.81 -14.04 5.17
C ASN A 323 20.20 -14.69 5.20
N HIS A 324 20.30 -15.94 4.71
CA HIS A 324 21.55 -16.70 4.73
C HIS A 324 22.50 -16.38 3.56
N ASN A 325 22.06 -15.57 2.60
CA ASN A 325 22.94 -14.96 1.59
C ASN A 325 23.31 -13.51 1.93
N HIS A 326 22.84 -13.00 3.08
CA HIS A 326 23.22 -11.68 3.61
C HIS A 326 22.94 -10.53 2.63
N ARG A 327 21.76 -10.57 2.03
CA ARG A 327 21.32 -9.61 1.04
C ARG A 327 19.80 -9.44 1.05
N VAL A 328 19.34 -8.35 0.44
CA VAL A 328 17.94 -8.18 0.05
C VAL A 328 17.87 -8.24 -1.46
N MET A 329 16.93 -9.03 -1.96
CA MET A 329 16.71 -9.26 -3.38
C MET A 329 15.36 -8.70 -3.81
N LYS A 330 15.29 -8.16 -5.03
CA LYS A 330 14.07 -7.62 -5.66
C LYS A 330 13.73 -8.40 -6.93
N TRP A 331 12.48 -8.81 -7.10
CA TRP A 331 11.92 -9.37 -8.35
C TRP A 331 10.78 -8.52 -8.85
N ASN A 332 10.91 -7.98 -10.06
CA ASN A 332 9.77 -7.38 -10.76
C ASN A 332 8.76 -8.48 -11.14
N LYS A 333 7.48 -8.11 -11.28
CA LYS A 333 6.42 -9.02 -11.73
C LYS A 333 6.83 -9.80 -12.98
N GLY A 334 6.77 -11.14 -12.90
CA GLY A 334 7.11 -12.06 -14.00
C GLY A 334 8.60 -12.32 -14.22
N ALA A 335 9.50 -11.66 -13.49
CA ALA A 335 10.94 -11.84 -13.65
C ALA A 335 11.40 -13.26 -13.26
N LYS A 336 12.34 -13.84 -14.03
CA LYS A 336 12.95 -15.16 -13.74
C LYS A 336 14.19 -15.08 -12.86
N LYS A 337 14.76 -13.88 -12.72
CA LYS A 337 15.93 -13.56 -11.90
C LYS A 337 15.65 -12.25 -11.17
N GLY A 338 16.15 -12.15 -9.95
CA GLY A 338 16.08 -10.96 -9.13
C GLY A 338 17.32 -10.10 -9.29
N VAL A 339 17.32 -9.01 -8.54
CA VAL A 339 18.41 -8.05 -8.47
C VAL A 339 18.76 -7.85 -6.99
N VAL A 340 20.05 -7.85 -6.67
CA VAL A 340 20.53 -7.47 -5.34
C VAL A 340 20.30 -5.97 -5.15
N VAL A 341 19.49 -5.61 -4.14
CA VAL A 341 19.14 -4.22 -3.85
C VAL A 341 19.61 -3.76 -2.48
N ALA A 342 19.95 -4.69 -1.58
CA ALA A 342 20.71 -4.40 -0.37
C ALA A 342 21.71 -5.50 -0.02
N GLY A 343 22.85 -5.14 0.59
CA GLY A 343 23.94 -6.07 0.91
C GLY A 343 24.56 -6.73 -0.33
N GLY A 344 24.86 -8.03 -0.20
CA GLY A 344 25.38 -8.86 -1.31
C GLY A 344 26.86 -8.67 -1.65
N GLN A 345 27.60 -7.91 -0.84
CA GLN A 345 29.07 -7.79 -0.91
C GLN A 345 29.77 -8.66 0.15
N GLY A 346 29.17 -9.80 0.48
CA GLY A 346 29.63 -10.72 1.52
C GLY A 346 29.06 -10.46 2.91
N TYR A 347 29.51 -11.28 3.86
CA TYR A 347 29.11 -11.27 5.27
C TYR A 347 29.98 -10.34 6.11
N GLY A 348 29.39 -9.43 6.88
CA GLY A 348 30.16 -8.55 7.79
C GLY A 348 29.38 -7.32 8.25
N ASN A 349 30.07 -6.34 8.82
CA ASN A 349 29.52 -5.07 9.30
C ASN A 349 29.83 -3.79 8.49
N PRO A 350 30.60 -3.80 7.36
CA PRO A 350 30.68 -2.63 6.48
C PRO A 350 29.30 -2.15 6.01
N LEU A 351 29.19 -0.88 5.61
CA LEU A 351 27.92 -0.30 5.15
C LEU A 351 27.46 -0.85 3.79
N THR A 352 28.34 -1.51 3.05
CA THR A 352 28.05 -2.24 1.80
C THR A 352 27.54 -3.67 2.04
N GLN A 353 27.63 -4.16 3.27
CA GLN A 353 27.35 -5.54 3.65
C GLN A 353 26.17 -5.62 4.62
N LEU A 354 25.56 -6.79 4.68
CA LEU A 354 24.56 -7.15 5.68
C LEU A 354 25.03 -8.42 6.41
N LYS A 355 24.38 -8.71 7.54
CA LYS A 355 24.59 -9.91 8.34
C LYS A 355 23.25 -10.41 8.88
N TYR A 356 22.74 -11.47 8.25
CA TYR A 356 21.43 -12.06 8.52
C TYR A 356 20.31 -10.98 8.52
N PRO A 357 19.99 -10.36 7.36
CA PRO A 357 18.85 -9.46 7.29
C PRO A 357 17.56 -10.22 7.60
N GLU A 358 16.76 -9.68 8.52
CA GLU A 358 15.51 -10.29 8.98
C GLU A 358 14.32 -9.50 8.45
N GLY A 359 13.82 -8.51 9.20
CA GLY A 359 12.76 -7.61 8.77
C GLY A 359 13.18 -6.66 7.65
N LEU A 360 12.27 -6.38 6.71
CA LEU A 360 12.46 -5.36 5.70
C LEU A 360 11.19 -4.56 5.46
N PHE A 361 11.36 -3.30 5.04
CA PHE A 361 10.28 -2.42 4.59
C PHE A 361 10.79 -1.59 3.42
N VAL A 362 9.92 -1.26 2.46
CA VAL A 362 10.26 -0.40 1.33
C VAL A 362 9.27 0.74 1.28
N ASP A 363 9.76 1.98 1.31
CA ASP A 363 8.89 3.15 1.16
C ASP A 363 8.52 3.40 -0.31
N THR A 364 7.58 4.32 -0.55
CA THR A 364 7.11 4.68 -1.91
C THR A 364 8.20 5.26 -2.82
N SER A 365 9.32 5.74 -2.25
CA SER A 365 10.49 6.17 -3.04
C SER A 365 11.36 5.00 -3.52
N GLY A 366 11.08 3.78 -3.06
CA GLY A 366 11.90 2.59 -3.27
C GLY A 366 13.12 2.53 -2.34
N THR A 367 13.12 3.29 -1.23
CA THR A 367 14.17 3.19 -0.21
C THR A 367 13.88 2.00 0.69
N ILE A 368 14.91 1.18 0.91
CA ILE A 368 14.81 -0.08 1.63
C ILE A 368 15.32 0.11 3.05
N TYR A 369 14.56 -0.35 4.02
CA TYR A 369 14.91 -0.40 5.44
C TYR A 369 15.04 -1.84 5.85
N VAL A 370 16.12 -2.18 6.54
CA VAL A 370 16.46 -3.57 6.87
C VAL A 370 16.83 -3.65 8.35
N ALA A 371 16.11 -4.49 9.11
CA ALA A 371 16.53 -4.93 10.42
C ALA A 371 17.61 -5.99 10.24
N GLU A 372 18.82 -5.65 10.67
CA GLU A 372 19.99 -6.49 10.51
C GLU A 372 20.25 -7.26 11.80
N TRP A 373 19.75 -8.48 11.86
CA TRP A 373 19.74 -9.34 13.03
C TRP A 373 21.16 -9.48 13.62
N GLY A 374 22.14 -9.83 12.78
CA GLY A 374 23.47 -10.20 13.27
C GLY A 374 24.41 -9.03 13.55
N ASN A 375 24.06 -7.80 13.15
CA ASN A 375 24.80 -6.58 13.49
C ASN A 375 24.03 -5.63 14.40
N HIS A 376 22.84 -6.03 14.87
CA HIS A 376 22.06 -5.33 15.89
C HIS A 376 21.75 -3.87 15.52
N ARG A 377 21.33 -3.65 14.28
CA ARG A 377 21.10 -2.32 13.72
C ARG A 377 19.99 -2.33 12.69
N VAL A 378 19.44 -1.15 12.39
CA VAL A 378 18.57 -0.94 11.23
C VAL A 378 19.32 -0.10 10.21
N MET A 379 19.38 -0.62 8.98
CA MET A 379 20.04 0.02 7.84
C MET A 379 19.01 0.59 6.89
N ARG A 380 19.30 1.75 6.31
CA ARG A 380 18.55 2.36 5.19
C ARG A 380 19.40 2.34 3.93
N TRP A 381 18.82 1.92 2.81
CA TRP A 381 19.40 1.90 1.48
C TRP A 381 18.48 2.64 0.49
N PRO A 382 18.79 3.90 0.15
CA PRO A 382 18.09 4.60 -0.92
C PRO A 382 18.15 3.83 -2.24
N LYS A 383 17.14 4.01 -3.10
CA LYS A 383 17.07 3.35 -4.40
C LYS A 383 18.37 3.57 -5.21
N GLY A 384 19.02 2.46 -5.59
CA GLY A 384 20.26 2.48 -6.37
C GLY A 384 21.55 2.77 -5.58
N ALA A 385 21.46 2.95 -4.26
CA ALA A 385 22.63 3.17 -3.42
C ALA A 385 23.59 1.96 -3.46
N LYS A 386 24.89 2.23 -3.38
CA LYS A 386 25.95 1.18 -3.31
C LYS A 386 26.28 0.74 -1.89
N GLN A 387 25.85 1.52 -0.90
CA GLN A 387 26.00 1.26 0.52
C GLN A 387 24.81 1.86 1.27
N GLY A 388 24.55 1.33 2.46
CA GLY A 388 23.53 1.86 3.36
C GLY A 388 24.03 2.89 4.34
N THR A 389 23.10 3.32 5.18
CA THR A 389 23.36 4.13 6.38
C THR A 389 22.64 3.53 7.56
N VAL A 390 23.30 3.43 8.71
CA VAL A 390 22.65 3.06 9.97
C VAL A 390 21.70 4.19 10.39
N ILE A 391 20.45 3.86 10.70
CA ILE A 391 19.45 4.85 11.14
C ILE A 391 19.12 4.77 12.64
N VAL A 392 19.13 3.57 13.21
CA VAL A 392 19.01 3.26 14.64
C VAL A 392 19.76 1.95 14.95
N GLY A 393 20.12 1.73 16.21
CA GLY A 393 20.98 0.62 16.62
C GLY A 393 22.44 0.83 16.22
N GLY A 394 23.20 -0.27 16.15
CA GLY A 394 24.62 -0.24 15.79
C GLY A 394 25.55 0.26 16.90
N ASN A 395 25.02 0.53 18.09
CA ASN A 395 25.77 0.96 19.29
C ASN A 395 26.17 -0.23 20.18
N GLY A 396 26.48 -1.36 19.56
CA GLY A 396 26.70 -2.64 20.24
C GLY A 396 25.41 -3.35 20.64
N LYS A 397 25.54 -4.66 20.91
CA LYS A 397 24.47 -5.47 21.50
C LYS A 397 24.17 -4.97 22.91
N GLY A 398 22.89 -4.75 23.24
CA GLY A 398 22.50 -4.29 24.57
C GLY A 398 21.02 -3.97 24.69
N GLU A 399 20.63 -3.45 25.85
CA GLU A 399 19.24 -3.16 26.24
C GLU A 399 18.93 -1.65 26.32
N GLY A 400 19.90 -0.79 26.01
CA GLY A 400 19.70 0.67 25.98
C GLY A 400 18.69 1.11 24.91
N ALA A 401 18.26 2.37 25.00
CA ALA A 401 17.25 3.00 24.12
C ALA A 401 17.64 3.06 22.62
N ASN A 402 18.87 2.70 22.26
CA ASN A 402 19.34 2.62 20.87
C ASN A 402 20.35 1.50 20.70
N GLN A 403 20.16 0.45 21.48
CA GLN A 403 20.85 -0.82 21.38
C GLN A 403 19.80 -1.89 21.13
N PHE A 404 20.14 -2.83 20.26
CA PHE A 404 19.31 -3.98 19.99
C PHE A 404 20.07 -5.24 20.35
N ASN A 405 19.33 -6.33 20.47
CA ASN A 405 19.86 -7.66 20.61
C ASN A 405 19.10 -8.55 19.64
N CYS A 406 19.67 -8.67 18.44
CA CYS A 406 19.12 -9.42 17.31
C CYS A 406 17.74 -8.89 16.84
N PRO A 407 17.64 -7.66 16.30
CA PRO A 407 16.36 -7.12 15.88
C PRO A 407 15.71 -7.98 14.79
N GLY A 408 14.38 -8.16 14.90
CA GLY A 408 13.56 -8.99 14.03
C GLY A 408 12.80 -8.17 13.00
N GLY A 409 11.46 -8.19 13.06
CA GLY A 409 10.60 -7.36 12.21
C GLY A 409 10.74 -5.86 12.48
N LEU A 410 10.42 -5.05 11.46
CA LEU A 410 10.27 -3.61 11.58
C LEU A 410 9.02 -3.15 10.83
N SER A 411 8.43 -2.04 11.27
CA SER A 411 7.32 -1.38 10.57
C SER A 411 7.39 0.12 10.79
N PHE A 412 6.70 0.87 9.95
CA PHE A 412 6.51 2.30 10.12
C PHE A 412 5.03 2.61 10.35
N ASP A 413 4.75 3.63 11.15
CA ASP A 413 3.41 4.24 11.16
C ASP A 413 3.27 5.31 10.06
N ARG A 414 2.06 5.83 9.87
CA ARG A 414 1.77 6.89 8.88
C ARG A 414 2.56 8.17 9.11
N GLN A 415 3.00 8.43 10.34
CA GLN A 415 3.84 9.58 10.68
C GLN A 415 5.33 9.30 10.45
N GLY A 416 5.69 8.12 9.92
CA GLY A 416 7.07 7.72 9.64
C GLY A 416 7.86 7.32 10.88
N ASN A 417 7.22 7.13 12.04
CA ASN A 417 7.91 6.61 13.22
C ASN A 417 8.23 5.13 13.01
N LEU A 418 9.44 4.75 13.39
CA LEU A 418 9.96 3.40 13.18
C LEU A 418 9.70 2.54 14.42
N TYR A 419 9.12 1.36 14.22
CA TYR A 419 8.93 0.32 15.24
C TYR A 419 9.84 -0.86 14.90
N VAL A 420 10.58 -1.34 15.89
CA VAL A 420 11.54 -2.45 15.71
C VAL A 420 11.30 -3.48 16.81
N VAL A 421 11.06 -4.72 16.42
CA VAL A 421 11.09 -5.86 17.33
C VAL A 421 12.53 -6.12 17.74
N ASP A 422 12.78 -6.04 19.05
CA ASP A 422 14.08 -6.29 19.66
C ASP A 422 14.07 -7.69 20.28
N TRP A 423 14.14 -8.70 19.39
CA TRP A 423 13.80 -10.11 19.63
C TRP A 423 14.35 -10.67 20.95
N ASN A 424 15.66 -10.58 21.20
CA ASN A 424 16.25 -11.19 22.39
C ASN A 424 16.06 -10.34 23.65
N ASN A 425 15.66 -9.08 23.50
CA ASN A 425 15.33 -8.19 24.62
C ASN A 425 13.82 -8.21 24.93
N ASN A 426 13.03 -9.03 24.22
CA ASN A 426 11.62 -9.28 24.50
C ASN A 426 10.78 -7.99 24.55
N ARG A 427 11.00 -7.09 23.59
CA ARG A 427 10.33 -5.79 23.51
C ARG A 427 10.19 -5.30 22.08
N VAL A 428 9.34 -4.29 21.90
CA VAL A 428 9.30 -3.45 20.69
C VAL A 428 9.72 -2.04 21.06
N GLN A 429 10.68 -1.49 20.31
CA GLN A 429 11.11 -0.09 20.46
C GLN A 429 10.56 0.76 19.33
N ARG A 430 10.03 1.94 19.69
CA ARG A 430 9.59 2.99 18.76
C ARG A 430 10.59 4.14 18.74
N PHE A 431 10.91 4.62 17.56
CA PHE A 431 11.78 5.78 17.33
C PHE A 431 11.00 6.85 16.55
N SER A 432 10.86 8.03 17.15
CA SER A 432 10.13 9.12 16.51
C SER A 432 10.88 9.67 15.31
N MET A 433 10.18 9.90 14.20
CA MET A 433 10.75 10.62 13.07
C MET A 433 10.98 12.09 13.46
N LYS A 434 12.14 12.62 13.10
CA LYS A 434 12.51 14.03 13.22
C LYS A 434 12.41 14.64 11.83
N THR A 435 11.34 15.35 11.54
CA THR A 435 11.31 16.24 10.38
C THR A 435 12.08 17.52 10.70
N THR A 436 12.80 18.05 9.71
CA THR A 436 13.57 19.29 9.86
C THR A 436 12.68 20.45 10.31
N ASP A 437 11.39 20.42 9.96
CA ASP A 437 10.39 21.42 10.34
C ASP A 437 10.24 21.60 11.85
N GLN A 438 10.40 20.56 12.66
CA GLN A 438 10.32 20.73 14.12
C GLN A 438 11.54 21.46 14.68
N ARG A 439 12.73 21.27 14.09
CA ARG A 439 13.92 22.06 14.45
C ARG A 439 13.81 23.48 13.95
N ASP A 440 13.33 23.70 12.73
CA ASP A 440 13.20 25.04 12.17
C ASP A 440 12.06 25.82 12.83
N ALA A 441 10.93 25.19 13.15
CA ALA A 441 9.87 25.78 13.96
C ALA A 441 10.34 26.08 15.39
N MET A 442 11.11 25.19 16.01
CA MET A 442 11.68 25.43 17.35
C MET A 442 12.73 26.55 17.32
N ILE A 443 13.58 26.63 16.28
CA ILE A 443 14.54 27.73 16.08
C ILE A 443 13.79 29.05 15.82
N LEU A 444 12.73 29.04 15.02
CA LEU A 444 11.92 30.22 14.71
C LEU A 444 11.14 30.70 15.95
N MET A 445 10.58 29.80 16.75
CA MET A 445 9.94 30.13 18.03
C MET A 445 10.95 30.67 19.05
N THR A 446 12.16 30.11 19.10
CA THR A 446 13.23 30.59 20.00
C THR A 446 13.72 31.99 19.57
N LYS A 447 13.80 32.25 18.26
CA LYS A 447 14.11 33.58 17.71
C LYS A 447 12.97 34.58 17.97
N ARG A 448 11.70 34.19 17.85
CA ARG A 448 10.54 35.05 18.18
C ARG A 448 10.49 35.41 19.67
N LYS A 449 10.66 34.42 20.56
CA LYS A 449 10.74 34.68 22.02
C LYS A 449 11.90 35.60 22.41
N ARG A 450 13.07 35.48 21.77
CA ARG A 450 14.19 36.42 21.98
C ARG A 450 13.91 37.83 21.46
N LYS A 451 13.06 37.97 20.44
CA LYS A 451 12.65 39.28 19.91
C LYS A 451 11.62 39.96 20.81
N GLU A 452 10.73 39.18 21.43
CA GLU A 452 9.71 39.66 22.37
C GLU A 452 10.27 39.99 23.77
N MET A 453 11.39 39.37 24.18
CA MET A 453 12.09 39.72 25.44
C MET A 453 13.04 40.93 25.34
N ASN A 454 13.20 41.50 24.14
CA ASN A 454 14.08 42.65 23.86
C ASN A 454 13.29 43.94 23.53
N TYR A 455 12.00 44.00 23.87
CA TYR A 455 11.15 45.19 23.76
C TYR A 455 10.58 45.57 25.11
#